data_AF-A0A815FCB3-F1
#
_entry.id   AF-A0A815FCB3-F1
#
_cell.length_a   1.000
_cell.length_b   1.000
_cell.length_c   1.000
_cell.angle_alpha   90.00
_cell.angle_beta   90.00
_cell.angle_gamma   90.00
#
_symmetry.space_group_name_H-M   'P 1'
#
loop_
_entity.id
_entity.type
_entity.pdbx_description
1 polymer ?
#
loop_
_entity_poly.entity_id
_entity_poly.type
_entity_poly.pdbx_seq_one_letter_code
_entity_poly.pdbx_strand_id
1 'polypeptide(L)'
;MNLESLPNEILLICFEYVNTIDLFLTFDQLNFRFRQLIRTVRLSLDLNYVHKYRFHRFCQTMLEIPEIKSQIHSLHLSNQSSPGEIHAFLSLFSLKQFPNLHSLSLTSVRRHDFQYLQSMLPSLSKLTSFRRTNPS
;
A
#
# COMPACT_ATOMS: atom_id res chain seq x y z
N MET A 1 -27.88 -8.18 10.63
CA MET A 1 -27.56 -7.25 9.53
C MET A 1 -26.51 -7.93 8.65
N ASN A 2 -26.75 -8.08 7.34
CA ASN A 2 -25.77 -8.72 6.45
C ASN A 2 -24.98 -7.63 5.73
N LEU A 3 -23.65 -7.65 5.82
CA LEU A 3 -22.77 -6.72 5.12
C LEU A 3 -23.02 -6.75 3.60
N GLU A 4 -23.33 -7.92 3.05
CA GLU A 4 -23.59 -8.11 1.62
C GLU A 4 -24.88 -7.44 1.14
N SER A 5 -25.81 -7.11 2.05
CA SER A 5 -27.03 -6.38 1.71
C SER A 5 -26.85 -4.86 1.67
N LEU A 6 -25.70 -4.33 2.11
CA LEU A 6 -25.44 -2.89 2.06
C LEU A 6 -25.33 -2.40 0.62
N PRO A 7 -25.75 -1.15 0.30
CA PRO A 7 -25.50 -0.52 -0.99
C PRO A 7 -24.00 -0.35 -1.29
N ASN A 8 -23.64 -0.25 -2.57
CA ASN A 8 -22.24 -0.10 -3.01
C ASN A 8 -21.60 1.16 -2.42
N GLU A 9 -22.36 2.25 -2.36
CA GLU A 9 -21.92 3.55 -1.87
C GLU A 9 -21.50 3.46 -0.39
N ILE A 10 -22.29 2.74 0.42
CA ILE A 10 -21.99 2.53 1.83
C ILE A 10 -20.74 1.66 2.00
N LEU A 11 -20.61 0.59 1.21
CA LEU A 11 -19.43 -0.28 1.24
C LEU A 11 -18.15 0.48 0.85
N LEU A 12 -18.21 1.33 -0.19
CA LEU A 12 -17.08 2.14 -0.62
C LEU A 12 -16.64 3.12 0.47
N ILE A 13 -17.60 3.78 1.14
CA ILE A 13 -17.30 4.63 2.30
C ILE A 13 -16.63 3.81 3.40
N CYS A 14 -17.13 2.62 3.71
CA CYS A 14 -16.51 1.75 4.72
C CYS A 14 -15.07 1.37 4.35
N PHE A 15 -14.81 1.06 3.07
CA PHE A 15 -13.48 0.66 2.61
C PHE A 15 -12.42 1.76 2.75
N GLU A 16 -12.80 3.04 2.75
CA GLU A 16 -11.87 4.15 3.02
C GLU A 16 -11.27 4.11 4.44
N TYR A 17 -11.95 3.47 5.40
CA TYR A 17 -11.49 3.35 6.79
C TYR A 17 -10.78 2.02 7.08
N VAL A 18 -10.69 1.12 6.10
CA VAL A 18 -10.05 -0.19 6.25
C VAL A 18 -8.62 -0.12 5.71
N ASN A 19 -7.66 -0.70 6.43
CA ASN A 19 -6.29 -0.80 5.93
C ASN A 19 -6.26 -1.61 4.62
N THR A 20 -5.47 -1.14 3.65
CA THR A 20 -5.36 -1.77 2.32
C THR A 20 -5.07 -3.27 2.39
N ILE A 21 -4.19 -3.73 3.28
CA ILE A 21 -3.88 -5.15 3.42
C ILE A 21 -5.11 -5.94 3.89
N ASP A 22 -5.86 -5.42 4.87
CA ASP A 22 -7.11 -6.06 5.33
C ASP A 22 -8.15 -6.09 4.22
N LEU A 23 -8.27 -5.01 3.44
CA LEU A 23 -9.19 -4.93 2.32
C LEU A 23 -8.96 -6.09 1.34
N PHE A 24 -7.71 -6.38 1.00
CA PHE A 24 -7.36 -7.43 0.04
C PHE A 24 -7.31 -8.84 0.64
N LEU A 25 -6.76 -9.00 1.85
CA LEU A 25 -6.63 -10.33 2.46
C LEU A 25 -7.96 -10.84 3.02
N THR A 26 -8.91 -9.95 3.32
CA THR A 26 -10.22 -10.31 3.86
C THR A 26 -11.32 -10.18 2.83
N PHE A 27 -11.55 -8.99 2.26
CA PHE A 27 -12.77 -8.73 1.48
C PHE A 27 -12.69 -9.15 0.01
N ASP A 28 -11.50 -9.08 -0.61
CA ASP A 28 -11.30 -9.40 -2.03
C ASP A 28 -11.58 -10.87 -2.39
N GLN A 29 -11.51 -11.74 -1.38
CA GLN A 29 -11.72 -13.19 -1.51
C GLN A 29 -13.15 -13.61 -1.18
N LEU A 30 -14.01 -12.72 -0.68
CA LEU A 30 -15.36 -13.09 -0.21
C LEU A 30 -16.34 -13.34 -1.36
N ASN A 31 -16.50 -12.37 -2.25
CA ASN A 31 -17.41 -12.49 -3.39
C ASN A 31 -17.01 -11.55 -4.54
N PHE A 32 -17.57 -11.81 -5.72
CA PHE A 32 -17.28 -11.06 -6.93
C PHE A 32 -17.58 -9.56 -6.79
N ARG A 33 -18.68 -9.21 -6.10
CA ARG A 33 -19.09 -7.82 -5.90
C ARG A 33 -18.05 -7.03 -5.11
N PHE A 34 -17.58 -7.57 -3.98
CA PHE A 34 -16.54 -6.91 -3.19
C PHE A 34 -15.22 -6.82 -3.96
N ARG A 35 -14.82 -7.89 -4.66
CA ARG A 35 -13.64 -7.86 -5.52
C ARG A 35 -13.71 -6.71 -6.53
N GLN A 36 -14.84 -6.53 -7.22
CA GLN A 36 -15.02 -5.43 -8.17
C GLN A 36 -14.96 -4.06 -7.49
N LEU A 37 -15.65 -3.89 -6.35
CA LEU A 37 -15.65 -2.62 -5.62
C LEU A 37 -14.24 -2.26 -5.12
N ILE A 38 -13.49 -3.22 -4.59
CA ILE A 38 -12.13 -2.97 -4.10
C ILE A 38 -11.21 -2.47 -5.21
N ARG A 39 -11.43 -2.89 -6.47
CA ARG A 39 -10.66 -2.42 -7.63
C ARG A 39 -10.95 -0.97 -8.04
N THR A 40 -12.00 -0.34 -7.53
CA THR A 40 -12.32 1.07 -7.82
C THR A 40 -11.83 2.03 -6.74
N VAL A 41 -11.44 1.52 -5.57
CA VAL A 41 -11.02 2.33 -4.41
C VAL A 41 -9.60 2.87 -4.61
N ARG A 42 -9.37 4.10 -4.13
CA ARG A 42 -8.02 4.66 -3.97
C ARG A 42 -7.40 4.14 -2.69
N LEU A 43 -6.23 3.53 -2.79
CA LEU A 43 -5.61 2.81 -1.67
C LEU A 43 -4.53 3.65 -0.99
N SER A 44 -4.54 3.62 0.35
CA SER A 44 -3.44 4.07 1.18
C SER A 44 -2.78 2.84 1.80
N LEU A 45 -1.60 2.49 1.31
CA LEU A 45 -0.85 1.34 1.78
C LEU A 45 0.05 1.77 2.93
N ASP A 46 -0.35 1.43 4.16
CA ASP A 46 0.48 1.60 5.33
C ASP A 46 1.13 0.27 5.72
N LEU A 47 2.47 0.21 5.60
CA LEU A 47 3.28 -0.94 5.98
C LEU A 47 3.90 -0.81 7.38
N ASN A 48 3.47 0.18 8.16
CA ASN A 48 3.88 0.28 9.56
C ASN A 48 3.17 -0.79 10.40
N TYR A 49 3.90 -1.49 11.27
CA TYR A 49 3.34 -2.51 12.17
C TYR A 49 2.60 -3.67 11.48
N VAL A 50 3.00 -4.02 10.24
CA VAL A 50 2.42 -5.15 9.52
C VAL A 50 3.13 -6.45 9.89
N HIS A 51 2.35 -7.47 10.27
CA HIS A 51 2.90 -8.80 10.51
C HIS A 51 3.54 -9.40 9.23
N LYS A 52 4.75 -9.95 9.35
CA LYS A 52 5.56 -10.47 8.22
C LYS A 52 4.79 -11.36 7.23
N TYR A 53 3.97 -12.30 7.73
CA TYR A 53 3.15 -13.15 6.87
C TYR A 53 2.17 -12.35 6.00
N ARG A 54 1.51 -11.35 6.57
CA ARG A 54 0.55 -10.50 5.87
C ARG A 54 1.24 -9.61 4.85
N PHE A 55 2.41 -9.05 5.21
CA PHE A 55 3.26 -8.30 4.29
C PHE A 55 3.62 -9.14 3.05
N HIS A 56 4.17 -10.34 3.25
CA HIS A 56 4.56 -11.20 2.13
C HIS A 56 3.35 -11.62 1.27
N ARG A 57 2.25 -12.02 1.90
CA ARG A 57 1.03 -12.43 1.18
C ARG A 57 0.49 -11.27 0.34
N PHE A 58 0.47 -10.06 0.89
CA PHE A 58 0.00 -8.89 0.15
C PHE A 58 0.95 -8.49 -0.99
N CYS A 59 2.26 -8.59 -0.77
CA CYS A 59 3.23 -8.40 -1.85
C CYS A 59 3.02 -9.41 -2.99
N GLN A 60 2.72 -10.68 -2.68
CA GLN A 60 2.35 -11.68 -3.69
C GLN A 60 1.08 -11.28 -4.45
N THR A 61 0.02 -10.85 -3.73
CA THR A 61 -1.20 -10.34 -4.36
C THR A 61 -0.92 -9.17 -5.32
N MET A 62 -0.04 -8.24 -4.95
CA MET A 62 0.36 -7.13 -5.82
C MET A 62 1.20 -7.55 -7.04
N LEU A 63 1.91 -8.69 -6.95
CA LEU A 63 2.64 -9.26 -8.09
C LEU A 63 1.67 -9.95 -9.06
N GLU A 64 0.66 -10.65 -8.54
CA GLU A 64 -0.36 -11.36 -9.31
C GLU A 64 -1.38 -10.41 -9.96
N ILE A 65 -1.65 -9.27 -9.32
CA ILE A 65 -2.68 -8.30 -9.74
C ILE A 65 -2.02 -6.91 -9.90
N PRO A 66 -1.38 -6.64 -11.04
CA PRO A 66 -0.64 -5.41 -11.28
C PRO A 66 -1.48 -4.14 -11.15
N GLU A 67 -2.80 -4.22 -11.37
CA GLU A 67 -3.75 -3.12 -11.29
C GLU A 67 -3.75 -2.46 -9.90
N ILE A 68 -3.45 -3.22 -8.85
CA ILE A 68 -3.38 -2.71 -7.46
C ILE A 68 -2.38 -1.56 -7.37
N LYS A 69 -1.26 -1.65 -8.09
CA LYS A 69 -0.21 -0.61 -8.04
C LYS A 69 -0.71 0.73 -8.59
N SER A 70 -1.66 0.70 -9.53
CA SER A 70 -2.30 1.91 -10.05
C SER A 70 -3.32 2.52 -9.08
N GLN A 71 -3.87 1.74 -8.15
CA GLN A 71 -4.81 2.22 -7.13
C GLN A 71 -4.11 2.87 -5.94
N ILE A 72 -2.85 2.52 -5.68
CA ILE A 72 -2.07 3.03 -4.55
C ILE A 72 -1.70 4.50 -4.81
N HIS A 73 -2.25 5.39 -3.97
CA HIS A 73 -1.96 6.82 -4.03
C HIS A 73 -1.12 7.32 -2.85
N SER A 74 -1.09 6.55 -1.77
CA SER A 74 -0.31 6.85 -0.57
C SER A 74 0.43 5.57 -0.15
N LEU A 75 1.72 5.71 0.13
CA LEU A 75 2.59 4.61 0.54
C LEU A 75 3.39 5.02 1.78
N HIS A 76 3.24 4.26 2.86
CA HIS A 76 4.09 4.36 4.04
C HIS A 76 4.97 3.11 4.11
N LEU A 77 6.29 3.29 3.98
CA LEU A 77 7.28 2.25 4.20
C LEU A 77 7.96 2.46 5.57
N SER A 78 8.06 1.40 6.37
CA SER A 78 8.63 1.46 7.71
C SER A 78 9.61 0.30 7.93
N ASN A 79 10.67 0.55 8.70
CA ASN A 79 11.51 -0.51 9.29
C ASN A 79 11.33 -0.59 10.82
N GLN A 80 10.31 0.07 11.39
CA GLN A 80 10.11 0.09 12.85
C GLN A 80 9.79 -1.28 13.42
N SER A 81 8.96 -2.05 12.71
CA SER A 81 8.42 -3.31 13.21
C SER A 81 9.36 -4.47 12.91
N SER A 82 9.87 -4.55 11.68
CA SER A 82 10.93 -5.49 11.33
C SER A 82 12.06 -4.78 10.57
N PRO A 83 13.31 -4.87 11.04
CA PRO A 83 14.44 -4.27 10.33
C PRO A 83 14.62 -4.83 8.92
N GLY A 84 14.49 -3.98 7.89
CA GLY A 84 14.72 -4.35 6.48
C GLY A 84 13.45 -4.56 5.66
N GLU A 85 12.26 -4.31 6.21
CA GLU A 85 11.00 -4.32 5.46
C GLU A 85 10.99 -3.37 4.27
N ILE A 86 11.56 -2.16 4.42
CA ILE A 86 11.71 -1.22 3.31
C ILE A 86 12.55 -1.83 2.19
N HIS A 87 13.69 -2.43 2.54
CA HIS A 87 14.56 -3.08 1.57
C HIS A 87 13.85 -4.26 0.87
N ALA A 88 13.12 -5.08 1.63
CA ALA A 88 12.36 -6.21 1.10
C ALA A 88 11.22 -5.77 0.17
N PHE A 89 10.59 -4.62 0.44
CA PHE A 89 9.60 -4.05 -0.47
C PHE A 89 10.25 -3.56 -1.76
N LEU A 90 11.36 -2.83 -1.64
CA LEU A 90 12.07 -2.23 -2.79
C LEU A 90 12.79 -3.26 -3.66
N SER A 91 13.10 -4.44 -3.14
CA SER A 91 13.61 -5.55 -3.96
C SER A 91 12.54 -6.16 -4.87
N LEU A 92 11.26 -6.02 -4.51
CA LEU A 92 10.13 -6.50 -5.30
C LEU A 92 9.54 -5.41 -6.22
N PHE A 93 9.51 -4.16 -5.75
CA PHE A 93 8.81 -3.09 -6.42
C PHE A 93 9.67 -1.83 -6.57
N SER A 94 9.74 -1.32 -7.80
CA SER A 94 10.22 0.05 -8.03
C SER A 94 9.09 1.04 -7.77
N LEU A 95 9.41 2.20 -7.18
CA LEU A 95 8.42 3.27 -6.97
C LEU A 95 7.80 3.78 -8.29
N LYS A 96 8.48 3.60 -9.42
CA LYS A 96 7.95 3.94 -10.75
C LYS A 96 6.74 3.10 -11.16
N GLN A 97 6.52 1.95 -10.53
CA GLN A 97 5.38 1.08 -10.79
C GLN A 97 4.08 1.59 -10.17
N PHE A 98 4.12 2.69 -9.40
CA PHE A 98 2.97 3.30 -8.74
C PHE A 98 2.63 4.64 -9.41
N PRO A 99 1.96 4.63 -10.59
CA PRO A 99 1.79 5.82 -11.42
C PRO A 99 0.89 6.90 -10.80
N ASN A 100 0.14 6.54 -9.76
CA ASN A 100 -0.77 7.43 -9.05
C ASN A 100 -0.29 7.76 -7.63
N LEU A 101 0.99 7.52 -7.32
CA LEU A 101 1.55 7.82 -6.00
C LEU A 101 1.66 9.34 -5.79
N HIS A 102 0.90 9.85 -4.82
CA HIS A 102 0.89 11.25 -4.40
C HIS A 102 1.60 11.48 -3.06
N SER A 103 1.56 10.49 -2.16
CA SER A 103 2.20 10.58 -0.86
C SER A 103 3.15 9.41 -0.63
N LEU A 104 4.36 9.73 -0.18
CA LEU A 104 5.36 8.76 0.26
C LEU A 104 5.86 9.14 1.65
N SER A 105 5.69 8.23 2.60
CA SER A 105 6.21 8.35 3.97
C SER A 105 7.21 7.25 4.26
N LEU A 106 8.36 7.62 4.83
CA LEU A 106 9.43 6.69 5.18
C LEU A 106 9.76 6.80 6.67
N THR A 107 9.63 5.70 7.40
CA THR A 107 9.96 5.65 8.83
C THR A 107 11.14 4.69 9.09
N SER A 108 12.14 5.14 9.85
CA SER A 108 13.34 4.35 10.18
C SER A 108 14.09 3.82 8.94
N VAL A 109 14.11 4.60 7.86
CA VAL A 109 14.78 4.22 6.61
C VAL A 109 16.29 4.14 6.78
N ARG A 110 16.91 3.07 6.29
CA ARG A 110 18.37 2.90 6.30
C ARG A 110 19.01 3.80 5.23
N ARG A 111 20.26 4.20 5.45
CA ARG A 111 20.97 5.13 4.56
C ARG A 111 21.03 4.66 3.11
N HIS A 112 21.29 3.37 2.88
CA HIS A 112 21.37 2.81 1.52
C HIS A 112 20.01 2.82 0.81
N ASP A 113 18.95 2.38 1.48
CA ASP A 113 17.59 2.40 0.93
C ASP A 113 17.16 3.83 0.61
N PHE A 114 17.50 4.78 1.49
CA PHE A 114 17.19 6.19 1.26
C PHE A 114 17.91 6.76 0.02
N GLN A 115 19.19 6.44 -0.19
CA GLN A 115 19.92 6.88 -1.39
C GLN A 115 19.29 6.33 -2.67
N TYR A 116 18.90 5.05 -2.66
CA TYR A 116 18.18 4.43 -3.77
C TYR A 116 16.84 5.13 -4.03
N LEU A 117 16.04 5.35 -2.99
CA LEU A 117 14.77 6.05 -3.07
C LEU A 117 14.93 7.48 -3.60
N GLN A 118 15.92 8.22 -3.09
CA GLN A 118 16.20 9.60 -3.48
C GLN A 118 16.53 9.72 -4.98
N SER A 119 17.19 8.71 -5.57
CA SER A 119 17.45 8.68 -7.01
C SER A 119 16.17 8.51 -7.85
N MET A 120 15.10 7.95 -7.27
CA MET A 120 13.83 7.72 -7.95
C MET A 120 12.80 8.84 -7.74
N LEU A 121 12.91 9.63 -6.67
CA LEU A 121 11.94 10.70 -6.36
C LEU A 121 11.65 11.64 -7.55
N PRO A 122 12.64 12.09 -8.35
CA PRO A 122 12.37 12.97 -9.49
C PRO A 122 11.47 12.35 -10.58
N SER A 123 11.39 11.01 -10.63
CA SER A 123 10.56 10.29 -11.60
C SER A 123 9.10 10.12 -11.17
N LEU A 124 8.76 10.50 -9.93
CA LEU A 124 7.40 10.39 -9.39
C LEU A 124 6.61 11.67 -9.67
N SER A 125 6.14 11.82 -10.90
CA SER A 125 5.53 13.06 -11.41
C SER A 125 4.28 13.53 -10.65
N LYS A 126 3.57 12.64 -9.96
CA LYS A 126 2.37 12.96 -9.17
C LYS A 126 2.64 13.10 -7.67
N LEU A 127 3.89 12.94 -7.23
CA LEU A 127 4.24 13.03 -5.82
C LEU A 127 4.12 14.47 -5.34
N THR A 128 3.15 14.73 -4.47
CA THR A 128 2.91 16.04 -3.85
C THR A 128 3.38 16.10 -2.41
N SER A 129 3.55 14.95 -1.77
CA SER A 129 3.94 14.85 -0.37
C SER A 129 5.03 13.81 -0.17
N PHE A 130 6.15 14.22 0.42
CA PHE A 130 7.22 13.33 0.85
C PHE A 130 7.54 13.61 2.32
N ARG A 131 7.47 12.58 3.16
CA ARG A 131 7.80 12.67 4.57
C ARG A 131 8.84 11.62 4.94
N ARG A 132 9.83 12.05 5.73
CA ARG A 132 10.77 11.15 6.38
C ARG A 132 10.71 11.38 7.88
N THR A 133 10.54 10.31 8.62
CA THR A 133 10.49 10.28 10.08
C THR A 133 11.63 9.40 10.58
N ASN A 134 12.50 9.98 11.41
CA ASN A 134 13.46 9.20 12.19
C ASN A 134 12.73 8.70 13.45
N PRO A 135 13.05 7.50 13.97
CA PRO A 135 12.46 7.01 15.21
C PRO A 135 12.84 7.96 16.36
N SER A 136 11.86 8.24 17.22
CA SER A 136 11.99 8.97 18.49
C SER A 136 12.88 8.21 19.47
#